data_AF-A0A8B8HFU0-F1
#
_entry.id   AF-A0A8B8HFU0-F1
#
_cell.length_a   1.000
_cell.length_b   1.000
_cell.length_c   1.000
_cell.angle_alpha   90.00
_cell.angle_beta   90.00
_cell.angle_gamma   90.00
#
_symmetry.space_group_name_H-M   'P 1'
#
loop_
_entity.id
_entity.type
_entity.pdbx_description
1 polymer ?
#
loop_
_entity_poly.entity_id
_entity_poly.type
_entity_poly.pdbx_seq_one_letter_code
_entity_poly.pdbx_strand_id
1 'polypeptide(L)'
;MLKSIAMFLMALTAVVSQHPKDFESYHILHLPHDPPLYPVFEKAPPTRFTCQGRSRGYYADVDSGCQAFHFCWRQRVVSTDLCTNGTLFNEQFQVCDHFYNVRCGSPYEDL
;
A
#
# COMPACT_ATOMS: atom_id res chain seq x y z
N MET A 1 9.74 -31.92 -42.16
CA MET A 1 9.17 -32.63 -40.99
C MET A 1 9.74 -32.10 -39.68
N LEU A 2 11.04 -32.26 -39.37
CA LEU A 2 11.62 -31.81 -38.09
C LEU A 2 11.37 -30.32 -37.75
N LYS A 3 11.55 -29.40 -38.72
CA LYS A 3 11.23 -27.97 -38.55
C LYS A 3 9.76 -27.70 -38.20
N SER A 4 8.83 -28.47 -38.77
CA SER A 4 7.39 -28.35 -38.53
C SER A 4 7.00 -28.79 -37.12
N ILE A 5 7.63 -29.87 -36.63
CA ILE A 5 7.45 -30.36 -35.25
C ILE A 5 7.97 -29.32 -34.25
N ALA A 6 9.15 -28.73 -34.51
CA ALA A 6 9.71 -27.69 -33.66
C ALA A 6 8.81 -26.44 -33.56
N MET A 7 8.21 -25.98 -34.68
CA MET A 7 7.25 -24.87 -34.62
C MET A 7 5.97 -25.21 -33.87
N PHE A 8 5.45 -26.43 -33.99
CA PHE A 8 4.31 -26.88 -33.19
C PHE A 8 4.63 -26.92 -31.69
N LEU A 9 5.80 -27.43 -31.30
CA LEU A 9 6.24 -27.45 -29.91
C LEU A 9 6.41 -26.03 -29.35
N MET A 10 7.04 -25.11 -30.10
CA MET A 10 7.18 -23.71 -29.70
C MET A 10 5.82 -23.00 -29.56
N ALA A 11 4.89 -23.22 -30.50
CA ALA A 11 3.54 -22.68 -30.42
C ALA A 11 2.77 -23.23 -29.19
N LEU A 12 2.87 -24.53 -28.91
CA LEU A 12 2.28 -25.15 -27.72
C LEU A 12 2.84 -24.54 -26.43
N THR A 13 4.16 -24.34 -26.32
CA THR A 13 4.75 -23.69 -25.14
C THR A 13 4.32 -22.23 -24.99
N ALA A 14 4.15 -21.51 -26.10
CA ALA A 14 3.67 -20.12 -26.07
C ALA A 14 2.21 -20.03 -25.59
N VAL A 15 1.32 -20.90 -26.09
CA VAL A 15 -0.10 -20.96 -25.69
C VAL A 15 -0.25 -21.33 -24.21
N VAL A 16 0.56 -22.27 -23.70
CA VAL A 16 0.56 -22.63 -22.26
C VAL A 16 1.03 -21.46 -21.38
N SER A 17 1.89 -20.58 -21.90
CA SER A 17 2.45 -19.43 -21.15
C SER A 17 1.51 -18.21 -21.05
N GLN A 18 0.33 -18.23 -21.67
CA GLN A 18 -0.60 -17.07 -21.73
C GLN A 18 -1.52 -16.90 -20.51
N HIS A 19 -1.20 -17.53 -19.36
CA HIS A 19 -1.98 -17.30 -18.12
C HIS A 19 -1.83 -15.86 -17.61
N PRO A 20 -2.92 -15.08 -17.48
CA PRO A 20 -2.86 -13.67 -17.06
C PRO A 20 -2.67 -13.58 -15.54
N LYS A 21 -1.41 -13.66 -15.08
CA LYS A 21 -1.08 -13.62 -13.64
C LYS A 21 -1.42 -12.29 -12.96
N ASP A 22 -1.51 -11.21 -13.74
CA ASP A 22 -1.67 -9.85 -13.22
C ASP A 22 -3.10 -9.58 -12.73
N PHE A 23 -4.10 -10.22 -13.34
CA PHE A 23 -5.52 -10.10 -12.95
C PHE A 23 -5.77 -10.76 -11.58
N GLU A 24 -5.23 -11.97 -11.40
CA GLU A 24 -5.35 -12.72 -10.14
C GLU A 24 -4.74 -11.95 -8.95
N SER A 25 -3.64 -11.23 -9.18
CA SER A 25 -2.88 -10.57 -8.11
C SER A 25 -3.65 -9.44 -7.41
N TYR A 26 -4.51 -8.70 -8.12
CA TYR A 26 -5.37 -7.69 -7.50
C TYR A 26 -6.60 -8.30 -6.81
N HIS A 27 -7.10 -9.43 -7.30
CA HIS A 27 -8.23 -10.14 -6.68
C HIS A 27 -7.83 -10.81 -5.36
N ILE A 28 -6.62 -11.36 -5.26
CA ILE A 28 -6.06 -11.92 -4.01
C ILE A 28 -6.01 -10.86 -2.90
N LEU A 29 -5.77 -9.59 -3.24
CA LEU A 29 -5.57 -8.50 -2.29
C LEU A 29 -6.83 -8.11 -1.49
N HIS A 30 -8.00 -8.49 -1.99
CA HIS A 30 -9.30 -8.29 -1.35
C HIS A 30 -9.72 -9.47 -0.45
N LEU A 31 -8.99 -10.58 -0.47
CA LEU A 31 -9.24 -11.73 0.40
C LEU A 31 -8.64 -11.50 1.80
N PRO A 32 -9.13 -12.18 2.85
CA PRO A 32 -8.47 -12.20 4.15
C PRO A 32 -7.07 -12.83 4.05
N HIS A 33 -6.08 -12.17 4.66
CA HIS A 33 -4.70 -12.66 4.76
C HIS A 33 -4.34 -12.93 6.23
N ASP A 34 -3.59 -14.01 6.47
CA ASP A 34 -3.01 -14.34 7.76
C ASP A 34 -1.50 -14.62 7.57
N PRO A 35 -0.59 -13.74 8.06
CA PRO A 35 -0.89 -12.50 8.79
C PRO A 35 -1.49 -11.40 7.87
N PRO A 36 -2.14 -10.37 8.45
CA PRO A 36 -2.62 -9.20 7.70
C PRO A 36 -1.49 -8.50 6.92
N LEU A 37 -1.80 -8.02 5.71
CA LEU A 37 -0.86 -7.29 4.85
C LEU A 37 -0.67 -5.81 5.24
N TYR A 38 -1.32 -5.38 6.32
CA TYR A 38 -1.34 -4.00 6.81
C TYR A 38 -1.39 -3.99 8.35
N PRO A 39 -0.96 -2.91 9.04
CA PRO A 39 -1.01 -2.82 10.49
C PRO A 39 -2.46 -2.82 11.03
N VAL A 40 -2.66 -3.48 12.17
CA VAL A 40 -3.97 -3.65 12.82
C VAL A 40 -3.92 -3.18 14.27
N PHE A 41 -3.43 -1.96 14.49
CA PHE A 41 -3.28 -1.37 15.82
C PHE A 41 -4.65 -1.02 16.43
N GLU A 42 -4.86 -1.36 17.71
CA GLU A 42 -6.00 -0.86 18.49
C GLU A 42 -5.85 0.62 18.88
N LYS A 43 -4.61 1.09 18.97
CA LYS A 43 -4.20 2.40 19.51
C LYS A 43 -2.90 2.81 18.81
N ALA A 44 -2.73 4.10 18.51
CA ALA A 44 -1.51 4.57 17.86
C ALA A 44 -0.26 4.17 18.68
N PRO A 45 0.73 3.47 18.09
CA PRO A 45 1.94 3.07 18.80
C PRO A 45 2.83 4.29 19.07
N PRO A 46 3.75 4.23 20.06
CA PRO A 46 4.80 5.23 20.21
C PRO A 46 5.77 5.16 19.02
N THR A 47 5.95 6.28 18.32
CA THR A 47 6.81 6.40 17.15
C THR A 47 7.78 7.60 17.26
N ARG A 48 8.63 7.80 16.25
CA ARG A 48 9.54 8.96 16.17
C ARG A 48 8.93 10.14 15.41
N PHE A 49 7.62 10.13 15.15
CA PHE A 49 6.97 11.20 14.41
C PHE A 49 7.13 12.57 15.10
N THR A 50 7.32 13.62 14.30
CA THR A 50 7.38 15.00 14.78
C THR A 50 6.81 16.00 13.78
N CYS A 51 6.19 17.04 14.32
CA CYS A 51 5.73 18.22 13.57
C CYS A 51 6.82 19.29 13.37
N GLN A 52 8.05 19.05 13.82
CA GLN A 52 9.16 19.97 13.62
C GLN A 52 9.45 20.13 12.12
N GLY A 53 9.55 21.38 11.65
CA GLY A 53 9.73 21.69 10.22
C GLY A 53 8.49 21.49 9.34
N ARG A 54 7.37 20.99 9.88
CA ARG A 54 6.11 20.80 9.14
C ARG A 54 5.19 22.03 9.26
N SER A 55 4.35 22.25 8.25
CA SER A 55 3.35 23.31 8.20
C SER A 55 2.04 22.86 8.88
N ARG A 56 0.91 23.54 8.60
CA ARG A 56 -0.41 23.03 8.99
C ARG A 56 -0.78 21.91 8.02
N GLY A 57 -1.07 20.73 8.55
CA GLY A 57 -1.58 19.62 7.75
C GLY A 57 -1.80 18.37 8.58
N TYR A 58 -2.43 17.38 7.97
CA TYR A 58 -2.37 16.00 8.43
C TYR A 58 -1.18 15.31 7.76
N TYR A 59 -0.48 14.49 8.53
CA TYR A 59 0.76 13.84 8.11
C TYR A 59 0.75 12.37 8.50
N ALA A 60 1.21 11.50 7.60
CA ALA A 60 1.29 10.07 7.82
C ALA A 60 2.41 9.71 8.80
N ASP A 61 2.16 8.72 9.67
CA ASP A 61 3.18 8.14 10.52
C ASP A 61 3.78 6.89 9.86
N VAL A 62 4.92 7.09 9.19
CA VAL A 62 5.66 6.02 8.49
C VAL A 62 6.18 4.94 9.45
N ASP A 63 6.51 5.28 10.70
CA ASP A 63 6.94 4.29 11.70
C ASP A 63 5.77 3.36 12.12
N SER A 64 4.52 3.83 11.98
CA SER A 64 3.30 3.01 12.16
C SER A 64 2.84 2.29 10.88
N GLY A 65 3.63 2.30 9.81
CA GLY A 65 3.19 1.80 8.50
C GLY A 65 2.02 2.60 7.91
N CYS A 66 1.91 3.88 8.28
CA CYS A 66 0.86 4.82 7.87
C CYS A 66 -0.57 4.46 8.31
N GLN A 67 -0.76 3.54 9.26
CA GLN A 67 -2.09 3.37 9.86
C GLN A 67 -2.42 4.56 10.79
N ALA A 68 -1.43 5.10 11.50
CA ALA A 68 -1.58 6.34 12.25
C ALA A 68 -1.27 7.58 11.40
N PHE A 69 -1.94 8.67 11.71
CA PHE A 69 -1.65 10.00 11.18
C PHE A 69 -1.82 11.07 12.26
N HIS A 70 -1.19 12.22 12.05
CA HIS A 70 -1.14 13.30 13.03
C HIS A 70 -1.55 14.63 12.43
N PHE A 71 -2.39 15.39 13.13
CA PHE A 71 -2.64 16.78 12.78
C PHE A 71 -1.57 17.69 13.42
N CYS A 72 -0.80 18.41 12.59
CA CYS A 72 0.20 19.36 13.05
C CYS A 72 -0.31 20.81 13.03
N TRP A 73 -0.05 21.56 14.11
CA TRP A 73 -0.28 22.99 14.20
C TRP A 73 0.80 23.64 15.08
N ARG A 74 1.36 24.77 14.65
CA ARG A 74 2.43 25.48 15.39
C ARG A 74 3.60 24.56 15.81
N GLN A 75 4.02 23.66 14.90
CA GLN A 75 5.07 22.66 15.11
C GLN A 75 4.80 21.67 16.27
N ARG A 76 3.53 21.47 16.64
CA ARG A 76 3.09 20.49 17.65
C ARG A 76 2.05 19.56 17.07
N VAL A 77 2.05 18.31 17.54
CA VAL A 77 0.96 17.36 17.33
C VAL A 77 -0.26 17.86 18.13
N VAL A 78 -1.41 17.95 17.45
CA VAL A 78 -2.71 18.36 18.04
C VAL A 78 -3.63 17.16 18.21
N SER A 79 -3.67 16.28 17.23
CA SER A 79 -4.36 14.99 17.31
C SER A 79 -3.47 13.88 16.75
N THR A 80 -3.77 12.64 17.13
CA THR A 80 -3.17 11.43 16.58
C THR A 80 -4.28 10.42 16.48
N ASP A 81 -4.51 9.97 15.26
CA ASP A 81 -5.71 9.25 14.86
C ASP A 81 -5.30 8.01 14.05
N LEU A 82 -6.11 6.96 14.11
CA LEU A 82 -5.88 5.72 13.34
C LEU A 82 -6.89 5.62 12.19
N CYS A 83 -6.40 5.26 11.01
CA CYS A 83 -7.21 4.69 9.95
C CYS A 83 -7.73 3.30 10.38
N THR A 84 -8.93 2.94 9.93
CA THR A 84 -9.56 1.66 10.24
C THR A 84 -8.82 0.50 9.58
N ASN A 85 -8.90 -0.69 10.18
CA ASN A 85 -8.29 -1.90 9.63
C ASN A 85 -8.67 -2.10 8.16
N GLY A 86 -7.65 -2.23 7.29
CA GLY A 86 -7.78 -2.31 5.84
C GLY A 86 -7.49 -1.00 5.10
N THR A 87 -7.28 0.11 5.84
CA THR A 87 -6.97 1.42 5.28
C THR A 87 -5.73 2.04 5.94
N LEU A 88 -5.01 2.86 5.18
CA LEU A 88 -3.83 3.61 5.60
C LEU A 88 -4.03 5.09 5.21
N PHE A 89 -3.37 6.01 5.92
CA PHE A 89 -3.48 7.43 5.61
C PHE A 89 -2.68 7.77 4.36
N ASN A 90 -3.39 8.12 3.29
CA ASN A 90 -2.81 8.71 2.09
C ASN A 90 -2.59 10.21 2.36
N GLU A 91 -1.32 10.62 2.51
CA GLU A 91 -0.98 12.02 2.80
C GLU A 91 -1.25 12.94 1.60
N GLN A 92 -1.15 12.44 0.36
CA GLN A 92 -1.37 13.23 -0.87
C GLN A 92 -2.84 13.66 -1.02
N PHE A 93 -3.78 12.74 -0.79
CA PHE A 93 -5.22 12.95 -0.89
C PHE A 93 -5.89 13.29 0.46
N GLN A 94 -5.12 13.29 1.57
CA GLN A 94 -5.57 13.60 2.94
C GLN A 94 -6.76 12.73 3.40
N VAL A 95 -6.73 11.43 3.10
CA VAL A 95 -7.81 10.47 3.37
C VAL A 95 -7.24 9.12 3.80
N CYS A 96 -8.00 8.34 4.60
CA CYS A 96 -7.72 6.92 4.77
C CYS A 96 -8.19 6.17 3.53
N ASP A 97 -7.26 5.68 2.71
CA ASP A 97 -7.54 4.87 1.52
C ASP A 97 -7.15 3.41 1.78
N HIS A 98 -7.61 2.48 0.95
CA HIS A 98 -7.25 1.07 1.04
C HIS A 98 -5.74 0.88 1.03
N PHE A 99 -5.24 -0.03 1.88
CA PHE A 99 -3.80 -0.20 2.13
C PHE A 99 -2.95 -0.44 0.88
N TYR A 100 -3.53 -0.95 -0.20
CA TYR A 100 -2.88 -1.22 -1.47
C TYR A 100 -2.77 0.00 -2.41
N ASN A 101 -3.56 1.04 -2.19
CA ASN A 101 -3.47 2.32 -2.90
C ASN A 101 -2.39 3.24 -2.29
N VAL A 102 -2.02 3.01 -1.03
CA VAL A 102 -1.06 3.86 -0.31
C VAL A 102 0.38 3.34 -0.51
N ARG A 103 1.34 4.25 -0.66
CA ARG A 103 2.78 3.99 -0.76
C ARG A 103 3.46 4.61 0.45
N CYS A 104 3.21 4.02 1.63
CA CYS A 104 3.65 4.58 2.92
C CYS A 104 5.13 5.00 2.93
N GLY A 105 5.39 6.29 3.18
CA GLY A 105 6.74 6.87 3.19
C GLY A 105 7.32 7.23 1.82
N SER A 106 6.61 6.97 0.71
CA SER A 106 6.98 7.46 -0.62
C SER A 106 6.52 8.91 -0.81
N PRO A 107 7.37 9.81 -1.32
CA PRO A 107 6.96 11.14 -1.79
C PRO A 107 6.37 11.13 -3.20
N TYR A 108 6.31 9.95 -3.85
CA TYR A 108 5.72 9.74 -5.18
C TYR A 108 4.65 8.65 -5.07
N GLU A 109 3.37 8.99 -5.21
CA GLU A 109 2.28 8.00 -5.14
C GLU A 109 1.62 7.68 -6.51
N ASP A 110 1.81 8.52 -7.54
CA ASP A 110 1.18 8.37 -8.87
C ASP A 110 2.17 8.48 -10.08
N LEU A 111 3.34 7.85 -10.02
CA LEU A 111 4.30 7.71 -11.16
C LEU A 111 4.50 6.24 -11.56
#